data_AF-A0A8S9W0T3-F1
#
_entry.id   AF-A0A8S9W0T3-F1
#
_cell.length_a   1.000
_cell.length_b   1.000
_cell.length_c   1.000
_cell.angle_alpha   90.00
_cell.angle_beta   90.00
_cell.angle_gamma   90.00
#
_symmetry.space_group_name_H-M   'P 1'
#
loop_
_entity.id
_entity.type
_entity.pdbx_description
1 polymer ?
#
loop_
_entity_poly.entity_id
_entity_poly.type
_entity_poly.pdbx_seq_one_letter_code
_entity_poly.pdbx_strand_id
1 'polypeptide(L)'
;MEDEATVRIYYESRLAKLELKPEEKPKIDPEFEEVTEGEETYEKEKLKSKWARLEAIVGSETRIQSIARDIVDHFENRLEVLDGKGMIVCMSRRICVKLHDEIVRLMPEWYHEDDDNGFVKVVMTGSAGDPLGWQEHIRTKQRRRVLGDRMKDPSDSLKLVIVRDMWLTGFDVPSLHTMYIDKPMRGHGLMQAIARANRVFKDKPGGLVVDYLGIAHELKESLSEYTRSGGRGKTTFDQEEAVALMLEKYEIVSAIFHGFDHSKFFTGTPKERMTLIPAAMEHILKQDDGKERCLRYVTELSKAFALAVPHEDALKIRDDLGFFQAVRAGLAKTTASTDRPPEELDLRDPADYIKSYRLG
;
A
#
# COMPACT_ATOMS: atom_id res chain seq x y z
N MET A 1 -21.63 -18.60 8.95
CA MET A 1 -20.17 -18.58 9.18
C MET A 1 -19.55 -17.93 7.96
N GLU A 2 -19.17 -16.66 8.08
CA GLU A 2 -18.39 -15.97 7.05
C GLU A 2 -16.95 -16.49 7.14
N ASP A 3 -16.38 -16.99 6.04
CA ASP A 3 -14.95 -17.31 6.00
C ASP A 3 -14.17 -15.98 5.97
N GLU A 4 -13.51 -15.65 7.07
CA GLU A 4 -12.63 -14.48 7.27
C GLU A 4 -11.29 -14.60 6.50
N ALA A 5 -11.28 -15.16 5.29
CA ALA A 5 -10.04 -15.46 4.57
C ALA A 5 -9.55 -14.30 3.67
N THR A 6 -10.39 -13.29 3.43
CA THR A 6 -10.08 -12.16 2.53
C THR A 6 -10.59 -10.83 3.04
N VAL A 7 -9.85 -9.74 2.78
CA VAL A 7 -10.25 -8.36 3.11
C VAL A 7 -10.97 -7.69 1.92
N ARG A 8 -11.11 -6.36 1.93
CA ARG A 8 -11.54 -5.60 0.74
C ARG A 8 -10.33 -5.17 -0.08
N ILE A 9 -10.54 -4.98 -1.38
CA ILE A 9 -9.58 -4.36 -2.29
C ILE A 9 -10.10 -2.96 -2.61
N TYR A 10 -9.23 -1.98 -2.49
CA TYR A 10 -9.42 -0.60 -2.92
C TYR A 10 -8.58 -0.34 -4.15
N TYR A 11 -9.08 0.52 -5.02
CA TYR A 11 -8.44 0.87 -6.28
C TYR A 11 -8.22 2.38 -6.33
N GLU A 12 -7.02 2.78 -6.74
CA GLU A 12 -6.65 4.18 -6.94
C GLU A 12 -6.00 4.35 -8.32
N SER A 13 -6.54 5.27 -9.13
CA SER A 13 -5.96 5.65 -10.41
C SER A 13 -5.01 6.84 -10.23
N ARG A 14 -3.74 6.66 -10.59
CA ARG A 14 -2.71 7.72 -10.55
C ARG A 14 -2.56 8.47 -11.86
N LEU A 15 -3.29 8.09 -12.92
CA LEU A 15 -3.21 8.73 -14.24
C LEU A 15 -3.53 10.23 -14.22
N ALA A 16 -4.44 10.66 -13.34
CA ALA A 16 -4.81 12.07 -13.20
C ALA A 16 -3.74 12.87 -12.46
N LYS A 17 -3.04 12.25 -11.50
CA LYS A 17 -2.07 12.91 -10.62
C LYS A 17 -0.71 13.12 -11.27
N LEU A 18 -0.29 12.23 -12.16
CA LEU A 18 1.09 12.23 -12.68
C LEU A 18 1.45 13.33 -13.69
N GLU A 19 0.58 14.33 -13.95
CA GLU A 19 0.78 15.42 -14.93
C GLU A 19 1.44 14.99 -16.26
N LEU A 20 1.25 13.73 -16.67
CA LEU A 20 1.92 13.17 -17.85
C LEU A 20 1.40 13.86 -19.10
N LYS A 21 2.30 14.14 -20.04
CA LYS A 21 1.90 14.70 -21.32
C LYS A 21 0.98 13.73 -22.06
N PRO A 22 0.06 14.20 -22.91
CA PRO A 22 -0.86 13.32 -23.63
C PRO A 22 -0.17 12.20 -24.42
N GLU A 23 1.07 12.41 -24.89
CA GLU A 23 1.85 11.43 -25.64
C GLU A 23 2.48 10.35 -24.73
N GLU A 24 2.64 10.65 -23.44
CA GLU A 24 3.18 9.76 -22.42
C GLU A 24 2.08 8.94 -21.73
N LYS A 25 0.80 9.33 -21.91
CA LYS A 25 -0.35 8.57 -21.43
C LYS A 25 -0.53 7.31 -22.30
N PRO A 26 -0.34 6.12 -21.72
CA PRO A 26 -0.50 4.88 -22.47
C PRO A 26 -1.96 4.73 -22.88
N LYS A 27 -2.19 4.36 -24.14
CA LYS A 27 -3.51 3.97 -24.65
C LYS A 27 -3.50 2.47 -24.84
N ILE A 28 -4.14 1.75 -23.91
CA ILE A 28 -4.26 0.31 -24.00
C ILE A 28 -5.41 0.00 -24.97
N ASP A 29 -5.08 -0.65 -26.08
CA ASP A 29 -6.06 -1.14 -27.05
C ASP A 29 -6.94 -2.21 -26.36
N PRO A 30 -8.28 -2.17 -26.44
CA PRO A 30 -9.15 -3.22 -25.91
C PRO A 30 -8.84 -4.62 -26.48
N GLU A 31 -8.22 -4.71 -27.66
CA GLU A 31 -7.75 -5.98 -28.24
C GLU A 31 -6.30 -6.36 -27.85
N PHE A 32 -5.67 -5.58 -26.97
CA PHE A 32 -4.31 -5.85 -26.51
C PHE A 32 -4.25 -7.11 -25.63
N GLU A 33 -3.45 -8.09 -26.05
CA GLU A 33 -3.14 -9.29 -25.26
C GLU A 33 -1.89 -9.06 -24.41
N GLU A 34 -1.96 -9.43 -23.13
CA GLU A 34 -0.80 -9.44 -22.23
C GLU A 34 0.20 -10.48 -22.73
N VAL A 35 1.45 -10.06 -22.93
CA VAL A 35 2.54 -10.96 -23.32
C VAL A 35 3.29 -11.34 -22.05
N THR A 36 3.52 -12.64 -21.80
CA THR A 36 4.39 -13.13 -20.71
C THR A 36 5.87 -13.05 -21.10
N GLU A 37 6.81 -13.10 -20.14
CA GLU A 37 8.24 -12.98 -20.41
C GLU A 37 8.75 -14.06 -21.38
N GLY A 38 8.23 -15.28 -21.28
CA GLY A 38 8.56 -16.36 -22.22
C GLY A 38 8.06 -16.09 -23.64
N GLU A 39 6.88 -15.48 -23.76
CA GLU A 39 6.26 -15.15 -25.04
C GLU A 39 6.92 -13.95 -25.72
N GLU A 40 7.52 -13.00 -24.97
CA GLU A 40 8.32 -11.90 -25.53
C GLU A 40 9.42 -12.41 -26.47
N THR A 41 9.97 -13.60 -26.17
CA THR A 41 11.05 -14.21 -26.95
C THR A 41 10.56 -15.05 -28.14
N TYR A 42 9.28 -15.45 -28.18
CA TYR A 42 8.79 -16.50 -29.08
C TYR A 42 7.59 -16.11 -29.99
N GLU A 43 6.81 -15.06 -29.68
CA GLU A 43 5.48 -14.82 -30.32
C GLU A 43 5.41 -13.74 -31.43
N LYS A 44 4.27 -13.78 -32.16
CA LYS A 44 3.91 -13.19 -33.49
C LYS A 44 4.33 -11.73 -33.75
N GLU A 45 4.85 -11.46 -34.95
CA GLU A 45 5.38 -10.14 -35.40
C GLU A 45 4.45 -8.93 -35.16
N LYS A 46 3.12 -9.09 -35.29
CA LYS A 46 2.16 -7.99 -35.05
C LYS A 46 2.03 -7.62 -33.57
N LEU A 47 1.99 -8.63 -32.69
CA LEU A 47 1.95 -8.41 -31.23
C LEU A 47 3.25 -7.76 -30.76
N LYS A 48 4.38 -8.19 -31.34
CA LYS A 48 5.71 -7.61 -31.09
C LYS A 48 5.76 -6.10 -31.36
N SER A 49 5.19 -5.63 -32.47
CA SER A 49 5.19 -4.19 -32.81
C SER A 49 4.33 -3.34 -31.87
N LYS A 50 3.10 -3.80 -31.56
CA LYS A 50 2.22 -3.08 -30.61
C LYS A 50 2.82 -3.07 -29.20
N TRP A 51 3.32 -4.22 -28.73
CA TRP A 51 3.96 -4.36 -27.42
C TRP A 51 5.19 -3.47 -27.31
N ALA A 52 6.10 -3.51 -28.29
CA ALA A 52 7.30 -2.68 -28.30
C ALA A 52 6.99 -1.17 -28.28
N ARG A 53 5.96 -0.74 -29.02
CA ARG A 53 5.53 0.66 -29.00
C ARG A 53 5.01 1.08 -27.62
N LEU A 54 4.18 0.24 -27.01
CA LEU A 54 3.66 0.52 -25.68
C LEU A 54 4.78 0.48 -24.62
N GLU A 55 5.69 -0.49 -24.71
CA GLU A 55 6.85 -0.61 -23.82
C GLU A 55 7.80 0.60 -23.93
N ALA A 56 7.88 1.22 -25.12
CA ALA A 56 8.64 2.46 -25.31
C ALA A 56 7.98 3.67 -24.61
N ILE A 57 6.65 3.74 -24.62
CA ILE A 57 5.89 4.80 -23.95
C ILE A 57 5.91 4.60 -22.42
N VAL A 58 5.56 3.40 -21.96
CA VAL A 58 5.52 3.03 -20.53
C VAL A 58 6.92 3.15 -19.92
N GLY A 59 7.94 2.71 -20.65
CA GLY A 59 9.34 2.72 -20.23
C GLY A 59 10.13 3.97 -20.63
N SER A 60 9.45 5.09 -20.93
CA SER A 60 10.10 6.38 -21.17
C SER A 60 10.74 6.89 -19.87
N GLU A 61 11.87 7.56 -20.00
CA GLU A 61 12.66 8.00 -18.84
C GLU A 61 11.88 8.99 -17.95
N THR A 62 11.24 9.98 -18.57
CA THR A 62 10.40 10.97 -17.87
C THR A 62 9.28 10.32 -17.07
N ARG A 63 8.59 9.33 -17.66
CA ARG A 63 7.50 8.62 -16.98
C ARG A 63 8.01 7.76 -15.83
N ILE A 64 9.11 7.03 -16.03
CA ILE A 64 9.72 6.22 -14.95
C ILE A 64 10.14 7.11 -13.79
N GLN A 65 10.75 8.27 -14.04
CA GLN A 65 11.13 9.23 -13.00
C GLN A 65 9.92 9.74 -12.21
N SER A 66 8.83 10.09 -12.90
CA SER A 66 7.59 10.53 -12.23
C SER A 66 6.94 9.43 -11.41
N ILE A 67 6.91 8.20 -11.93
CA ILE A 67 6.33 7.04 -11.22
C ILE A 67 7.19 6.65 -10.03
N ALA A 68 8.52 6.63 -10.17
CA ALA A 68 9.42 6.31 -9.06
C ALA A 68 9.24 7.28 -7.90
N ARG A 69 9.14 8.58 -8.17
CA ARG A 69 8.85 9.61 -7.15
C ARG A 69 7.52 9.36 -6.48
N ASP A 70 6.44 9.18 -7.25
CA ASP A 70 5.12 8.92 -6.66
C ASP A 70 5.11 7.61 -5.85
N ILE A 71 5.73 6.53 -6.32
CA ILE A 71 5.82 5.26 -5.57
C ILE A 71 6.56 5.44 -4.25
N VAL A 72 7.72 6.12 -4.25
CA VAL A 72 8.51 6.37 -3.03
C VAL A 72 7.67 7.17 -2.05
N ASP A 73 7.19 8.34 -2.45
CA ASP A 73 6.39 9.23 -1.61
C ASP A 73 5.14 8.50 -1.07
N HIS A 74 4.46 7.76 -1.95
CA HIS A 74 3.26 6.99 -1.60
C HIS A 74 3.55 5.89 -0.58
N PHE A 75 4.60 5.10 -0.83
CA PHE A 75 4.91 3.95 0.00
C PHE A 75 5.40 4.38 1.38
N GLU A 76 6.20 5.43 1.47
CA GLU A 76 6.61 6.01 2.76
C GLU A 76 5.40 6.46 3.58
N ASN A 77 4.50 7.25 2.97
CA ASN A 77 3.27 7.70 3.65
C ASN A 77 2.39 6.51 4.10
N ARG A 78 2.35 5.42 3.34
CA ARG A 78 1.63 4.20 3.73
C ARG A 78 2.28 3.52 4.93
N LEU A 79 3.60 3.41 4.95
CA LEU A 79 4.37 2.77 6.03
C LEU A 79 4.31 3.55 7.35
N GLU A 80 4.05 4.85 7.33
CA GLU A 80 3.78 5.63 8.55
C GLU A 80 2.53 5.15 9.30
N VAL A 81 1.57 4.57 8.58
CA VAL A 81 0.23 4.25 9.09
C VAL A 81 0.04 2.75 9.27
N LEU A 82 0.58 1.96 8.34
CA LEU A 82 0.41 0.52 8.30
C LEU A 82 1.74 -0.13 7.90
N ASP A 83 2.35 -0.88 8.81
CA ASP A 83 3.48 -1.71 8.44
C ASP A 83 3.03 -2.84 7.51
N GLY A 84 3.79 -3.06 6.46
CA GLY A 84 3.57 -4.15 5.53
C GLY A 84 4.48 -4.06 4.33
N LYS A 85 4.08 -4.75 3.27
CA LYS A 85 4.91 -4.93 2.09
C LYS A 85 4.22 -4.38 0.85
N GLY A 86 5.03 -3.99 -0.13
CA GLY A 86 4.61 -3.49 -1.43
C GLY A 86 5.13 -4.37 -2.57
N MET A 87 4.36 -4.46 -3.64
CA MET A 87 4.77 -5.12 -4.89
C MET A 87 4.48 -4.20 -6.07
N ILE A 88 5.45 -4.04 -6.96
CA ILE A 88 5.34 -3.26 -8.19
C ILE A 88 5.36 -4.22 -9.36
N VAL A 89 4.35 -4.17 -10.21
CA VAL A 89 4.21 -5.03 -11.39
C VAL A 89 4.48 -4.20 -12.63
N CYS A 90 5.63 -4.41 -13.27
CA CYS A 90 6.05 -3.66 -14.45
C CYS A 90 5.81 -4.44 -15.75
N MET A 91 5.60 -3.71 -16.84
CA MET A 91 5.35 -4.28 -18.16
C MET A 91 6.51 -5.12 -18.71
N SER A 92 7.77 -4.74 -18.48
CA SER A 92 8.93 -5.48 -19.00
C SER A 92 10.08 -5.53 -18.00
N ARG A 93 11.01 -6.46 -18.20
CA ARG A 93 12.24 -6.57 -17.40
C ARG A 93 13.09 -5.30 -17.45
N ARG A 94 13.17 -4.68 -18.63
CA ARG A 94 13.85 -3.40 -18.82
C ARG A 94 13.25 -2.29 -17.95
N ILE A 95 11.92 -2.24 -17.88
CA ILE A 95 11.21 -1.26 -17.02
C ILE A 95 11.46 -1.59 -15.55
N CYS A 96 11.47 -2.87 -15.15
CA CYS A 96 11.78 -3.26 -13.78
C CYS A 96 13.13 -2.71 -13.32
N VAL A 97 14.18 -2.91 -14.13
CA VAL A 97 15.54 -2.44 -13.82
C VAL A 97 15.60 -0.92 -13.80
N LYS A 98 15.07 -0.25 -14.83
CA LYS A 98 15.06 1.22 -14.86
C LYS A 98 14.32 1.84 -13.67
N LEU A 99 13.20 1.26 -13.27
CA LEU A 99 12.43 1.74 -12.12
C LEU A 99 13.18 1.50 -10.81
N HIS A 100 13.84 0.34 -10.68
CA HIS A 100 14.73 0.08 -9.55
C HIS A 100 15.84 1.11 -9.46
N ASP A 101 16.58 1.35 -10.55
CA ASP A 101 17.69 2.29 -10.59
C ASP A 101 17.24 3.70 -10.18
N GLU A 102 16.05 4.12 -10.64
CA GLU A 102 15.49 5.42 -10.29
C GLU A 102 15.02 5.48 -8.83
N ILE A 103 14.42 4.43 -8.29
CA ILE A 103 14.07 4.35 -6.85
C ILE A 103 15.34 4.41 -6.00
N VAL A 104 16.40 3.69 -6.38
CA VAL A 104 17.69 3.71 -5.68
C VAL A 104 18.37 5.09 -5.80
N ARG A 105 18.18 5.79 -6.92
CA ARG A 105 18.67 7.17 -7.08
C ARG A 105 17.97 8.14 -6.13
N LEU A 106 16.67 7.95 -5.89
CA LEU A 106 15.88 8.76 -4.96
C LEU A 106 16.15 8.39 -3.49
N MET A 107 16.29 7.09 -3.22
CA MET A 107 16.46 6.50 -1.89
C MET A 107 17.68 5.56 -1.86
N PRO A 108 18.92 6.10 -1.83
CA PRO A 108 20.14 5.28 -1.86
C PRO A 108 20.23 4.24 -0.73
N GLU A 109 19.64 4.52 0.43
CA GLU A 109 19.61 3.66 1.60
C GLU A 109 18.64 2.48 1.48
N TRP A 110 17.73 2.49 0.50
CA TRP A 110 16.87 1.34 0.21
C TRP A 110 17.62 0.23 -0.53
N TYR A 111 18.75 0.57 -1.14
CA TYR A 111 19.57 -0.35 -1.90
C TYR A 111 20.55 -1.12 -1.01
N HIS A 112 20.76 -2.37 -1.40
CA HIS A 112 21.91 -3.16 -0.97
C HIS A 112 22.23 -4.16 -2.08
N GLU A 113 23.49 -4.50 -2.30
CA GLU A 113 23.85 -5.51 -3.32
C GLU A 113 23.41 -6.92 -2.89
N ASP A 114 23.72 -7.33 -1.66
CA ASP A 114 23.40 -8.65 -1.12
C ASP A 114 21.90 -8.94 -1.04
N ASP A 115 21.52 -10.16 -1.41
CA ASP A 115 20.13 -10.64 -1.40
C ASP A 115 19.54 -10.82 -0.01
N ASP A 116 20.37 -10.82 1.03
CA ASP A 116 19.95 -10.94 2.43
C ASP A 116 19.65 -9.57 3.06
N ASN A 117 19.96 -8.48 2.35
CA ASN A 117 19.79 -7.11 2.80
C ASN A 117 19.02 -6.26 1.78
N GLY A 118 18.77 -5.00 2.11
CA GLY A 118 18.10 -4.03 1.27
C GLY A 118 16.58 -4.03 1.43
N PHE A 119 16.01 -2.87 1.16
CA PHE A 119 14.59 -2.56 1.29
C PHE A 119 13.81 -2.83 -0.01
N VAL A 120 14.46 -2.63 -1.15
CA VAL A 120 13.88 -2.86 -2.48
C VAL A 120 14.70 -3.87 -3.29
N LYS A 121 14.02 -4.80 -4.00
CA LYS A 121 14.68 -5.76 -4.90
C LYS A 121 13.85 -6.01 -6.17
N VAL A 122 14.54 -6.16 -7.31
CA VAL A 122 13.93 -6.69 -8.54
C VAL A 122 13.93 -8.21 -8.50
N VAL A 123 12.79 -8.82 -8.83
CA VAL A 123 12.63 -10.28 -8.95
C VAL A 123 12.07 -10.62 -10.33
N MET A 124 12.95 -11.12 -11.18
CA MET A 124 12.65 -11.52 -12.55
C MET A 124 13.42 -12.78 -12.95
N THR A 125 13.02 -13.39 -14.07
CA THR A 125 13.84 -14.41 -14.72
C THR A 125 14.91 -13.78 -15.63
N GLY A 126 15.93 -14.56 -15.93
CA GLY A 126 17.07 -14.13 -16.75
C GLY A 126 17.15 -14.92 -18.04
N SER A 127 17.80 -14.31 -19.02
CA SER A 127 18.08 -14.84 -20.35
C SER A 127 19.55 -14.62 -20.69
N ALA A 128 20.10 -15.47 -21.55
CA ALA A 128 21.48 -15.36 -22.02
C ALA A 128 21.75 -14.05 -22.81
N GLY A 129 20.71 -13.42 -23.34
CA GLY A 129 20.79 -12.15 -24.07
C GLY A 129 20.68 -10.89 -23.20
N ASP A 130 20.58 -11.02 -21.88
CA ASP A 130 20.36 -9.86 -21.01
C ASP A 130 21.64 -9.00 -20.88
N PRO A 131 21.49 -7.65 -20.77
CA PRO A 131 22.61 -6.76 -20.52
C PRO A 131 23.40 -7.12 -19.25
N LEU A 132 24.71 -6.84 -19.26
CA LEU A 132 25.59 -7.08 -18.11
C LEU A 132 25.11 -6.35 -16.84
N GLY A 133 24.54 -5.14 -16.99
CA GLY A 133 24.00 -4.38 -15.87
C GLY A 133 22.80 -5.03 -15.19
N TRP A 134 22.20 -6.08 -15.75
CA TRP A 134 21.05 -6.75 -15.12
C TRP A 134 21.45 -7.92 -14.24
N GLN A 135 22.74 -8.32 -14.26
CA GLN A 135 23.20 -9.56 -13.62
C GLN A 135 22.94 -9.59 -12.11
N GLU A 136 22.95 -8.44 -11.44
CA GLU A 136 22.61 -8.34 -10.01
C GLU A 136 21.16 -8.78 -9.70
N HIS A 137 20.25 -8.65 -10.67
CA HIS A 137 18.86 -9.02 -10.53
C HIS A 137 18.58 -10.47 -10.97
N ILE A 138 19.48 -11.04 -11.76
CA ILE A 138 19.35 -12.41 -12.28
C ILE A 138 19.87 -13.41 -11.25
N ARG A 139 18.94 -14.23 -10.74
CA ARG A 139 19.20 -15.13 -9.61
C ARG A 139 18.96 -16.59 -9.96
N THR A 140 19.58 -17.48 -9.20
CA THR A 140 19.23 -18.91 -9.23
C THR A 140 17.88 -19.14 -8.57
N LYS A 141 17.27 -20.32 -8.80
CA LYS A 141 16.01 -20.70 -8.15
C LYS A 141 16.10 -20.64 -6.62
N GLN A 142 17.25 -21.02 -6.06
CA GLN A 142 17.49 -20.99 -4.62
C GLN A 142 17.54 -19.56 -4.08
N ARG A 143 18.33 -18.66 -4.70
CA ARG A 143 18.41 -17.25 -4.30
C ARG A 143 17.06 -16.54 -4.39
N ARG A 144 16.25 -16.84 -5.43
CA ARG A 144 14.86 -16.32 -5.51
C ARG A 144 13.95 -16.85 -4.41
N ARG A 145 14.16 -18.09 -3.94
CA ARG A 145 13.40 -18.64 -2.81
C ARG A 145 13.72 -17.87 -1.53
N VAL A 146 15.00 -17.57 -1.27
CA VAL A 146 15.43 -16.77 -0.11
C VAL A 146 14.76 -15.40 -0.12
N LEU A 147 14.77 -14.67 -1.25
CA LEU A 147 14.02 -13.42 -1.38
C LEU A 147 12.52 -13.58 -1.13
N GLY A 148 11.94 -14.69 -1.58
CA GLY A 148 10.54 -15.00 -1.33
C GLY A 148 10.24 -15.23 0.16
N ASP A 149 11.16 -15.86 0.89
CA ASP A 149 11.02 -16.09 2.33
C ASP A 149 11.17 -14.76 3.11
N ARG A 150 12.12 -13.90 2.71
CA ARG A 150 12.26 -12.52 3.24
C ARG A 150 11.01 -11.68 3.02
N MET A 151 10.45 -11.72 1.82
CA MET A 151 9.25 -10.95 1.48
C MET A 151 8.02 -11.40 2.29
N LYS A 152 7.95 -12.69 2.66
CA LYS A 152 6.88 -13.23 3.52
C LYS A 152 7.03 -12.83 4.98
N ASP A 153 8.26 -12.63 5.45
CA ASP A 153 8.53 -12.19 6.82
C ASP A 153 8.18 -10.70 6.98
N PRO A 154 7.15 -10.36 7.77
CA PRO A 154 6.77 -8.96 8.00
C PRO A 154 7.88 -8.13 8.66
N SER A 155 8.72 -8.77 9.47
CA SER A 155 9.79 -8.12 10.23
C SER A 155 11.08 -7.90 9.41
N ASP A 156 11.21 -8.55 8.26
CA ASP A 156 12.37 -8.39 7.38
C ASP A 156 12.42 -6.97 6.76
N SER A 157 13.65 -6.50 6.53
CA SER A 157 13.95 -5.21 5.92
C SER A 157 13.49 -5.07 4.47
N LEU A 158 13.31 -6.17 3.72
CA LEU A 158 12.77 -6.16 2.37
C LEU A 158 11.29 -5.80 2.40
N LYS A 159 10.95 -4.54 2.11
CA LYS A 159 9.57 -4.04 2.15
C LYS A 159 8.94 -3.90 0.77
N LEU A 160 9.73 -3.73 -0.29
CA LEU A 160 9.26 -3.46 -1.64
C LEU A 160 9.90 -4.39 -2.67
N VAL A 161 9.12 -4.94 -3.59
CA VAL A 161 9.65 -5.79 -4.67
C VAL A 161 9.10 -5.38 -6.02
N ILE A 162 9.97 -5.39 -7.04
CA ILE A 162 9.61 -5.09 -8.43
C ILE A 162 9.61 -6.39 -9.21
N VAL A 163 8.49 -6.71 -9.84
CA VAL A 163 8.28 -7.94 -10.59
C VAL A 163 7.71 -7.65 -11.98
N ARG A 164 7.95 -8.58 -12.91
CA ARG A 164 7.34 -8.58 -14.23
C ARG A 164 6.18 -9.59 -14.29
N ASP A 165 6.51 -10.88 -14.18
CA ASP A 165 5.54 -11.99 -14.06
C ASP A 165 5.71 -12.83 -12.80
N MET A 166 6.89 -12.75 -12.18
CA MET A 166 7.18 -13.52 -11.00
C MET A 166 6.23 -13.12 -9.88
N TRP A 167 5.81 -14.12 -9.10
CA TRP A 167 4.98 -13.94 -7.90
C TRP A 167 3.56 -13.42 -8.11
N LEU A 168 3.11 -13.26 -9.36
CA LEU A 168 1.70 -13.01 -9.66
C LEU A 168 0.84 -14.28 -9.42
N THR A 169 1.44 -15.46 -9.57
CA THR A 169 0.80 -16.77 -9.32
C THR A 169 1.53 -17.56 -8.23
N GLY A 170 0.75 -18.21 -7.35
CA GLY A 170 1.27 -19.17 -6.36
C GLY A 170 2.15 -18.63 -5.23
N PHE A 171 2.44 -17.32 -5.21
CA PHE A 171 3.19 -16.65 -4.14
C PHE A 171 2.23 -15.86 -3.26
N ASP A 172 2.33 -16.03 -1.94
CA ASP A 172 1.41 -15.43 -0.96
C ASP A 172 2.21 -14.69 0.10
N VAL A 173 1.88 -13.42 0.29
CA VAL A 173 2.49 -12.51 1.28
C VAL A 173 1.34 -11.84 2.03
N PRO A 174 0.91 -12.39 3.18
CA PRO A 174 -0.24 -11.84 3.91
C PRO A 174 -0.10 -10.36 4.27
N SER A 175 1.12 -9.91 4.58
CA SER A 175 1.48 -8.52 4.89
C SER A 175 1.52 -7.58 3.67
N LEU A 176 1.27 -8.07 2.45
CA LEU A 176 1.19 -7.24 1.26
C LEU A 176 -0.07 -6.36 1.33
N HIS A 177 0.15 -5.05 1.47
CA HIS A 177 -0.95 -4.07 1.61
C HIS A 177 -1.12 -3.18 0.38
N THR A 178 -0.09 -3.05 -0.46
CA THR A 178 -0.14 -2.20 -1.67
C THR A 178 0.44 -2.96 -2.85
N MET A 179 -0.28 -2.92 -3.97
CA MET A 179 0.19 -3.40 -5.25
C MET A 179 0.16 -2.25 -6.26
N TYR A 180 1.31 -1.90 -6.81
CA TYR A 180 1.45 -0.90 -7.86
C TYR A 180 1.44 -1.59 -9.22
N ILE A 181 0.56 -1.18 -10.12
CA ILE A 181 0.41 -1.77 -11.45
C ILE A 181 0.88 -0.78 -12.50
N ASP A 182 1.97 -1.14 -13.18
CA ASP A 182 2.50 -0.49 -14.36
C ASP A 182 2.64 -1.49 -15.53
N LYS A 183 1.63 -2.35 -15.66
CA LYS A 183 1.54 -3.41 -16.68
C LYS A 183 0.11 -3.55 -17.22
N PRO A 184 -0.09 -3.61 -18.55
CA PRO A 184 -1.40 -3.94 -19.11
C PRO A 184 -1.78 -5.36 -18.67
N MET A 185 -2.89 -5.49 -17.95
CA MET A 185 -3.34 -6.76 -17.38
C MET A 185 -4.86 -6.89 -17.50
N ARG A 186 -5.34 -8.11 -17.75
CA ARG A 186 -6.77 -8.39 -17.98
C ARG A 186 -7.20 -9.74 -17.42
N GLY A 187 -8.51 -9.88 -17.25
CA GLY A 187 -9.18 -11.14 -16.92
C GLY A 187 -8.57 -11.83 -15.69
N HIS A 188 -8.29 -13.13 -15.85
CA HIS A 188 -7.81 -13.97 -14.77
C HIS A 188 -6.41 -13.57 -14.26
N GLY A 189 -5.52 -13.10 -15.13
CA GLY A 189 -4.18 -12.65 -14.75
C GLY A 189 -4.22 -11.46 -13.80
N LEU A 190 -5.05 -10.46 -14.14
CA LEU A 190 -5.31 -9.29 -13.30
C LEU A 190 -5.90 -9.67 -11.94
N MET A 191 -6.92 -10.53 -11.94
CA MET A 191 -7.56 -11.00 -10.71
C MET A 191 -6.60 -11.79 -9.81
N GLN A 192 -5.76 -12.65 -10.39
CA GLN A 192 -4.80 -13.45 -9.63
C GLN A 192 -3.73 -12.57 -8.98
N ALA A 193 -3.28 -11.52 -9.67
CA ALA A 193 -2.34 -10.55 -9.12
C ALA A 193 -2.98 -9.75 -7.97
N ILE A 194 -4.15 -9.14 -8.19
CA ILE A 194 -4.80 -8.27 -7.20
C ILE A 194 -5.26 -9.05 -5.96
N ALA A 195 -5.70 -10.30 -6.13
CA ALA A 195 -6.09 -11.15 -5.00
C ALA A 195 -4.96 -11.35 -3.97
N ARG A 196 -3.69 -11.10 -4.32
CA ARG A 196 -2.55 -11.19 -3.39
C ARG A 196 -2.57 -10.13 -2.31
N ALA A 197 -3.03 -8.92 -2.61
CA ALA A 197 -3.18 -7.87 -1.60
C ALA A 197 -4.35 -8.15 -0.64
N ASN A 198 -5.22 -9.11 -0.99
CA ASN A 198 -6.50 -9.33 -0.35
C ASN A 198 -6.50 -10.35 0.80
N ARG A 199 -5.34 -10.75 1.32
CA ARG A 199 -5.25 -11.68 2.46
C ARG A 199 -5.52 -10.98 3.79
N VAL A 200 -6.22 -11.64 4.73
CA VAL A 200 -6.31 -11.13 6.11
C VAL A 200 -4.94 -11.22 6.78
N PHE A 201 -4.51 -10.14 7.43
CA PHE A 201 -3.26 -10.08 8.17
C PHE A 201 -3.29 -8.99 9.22
N LYS A 202 -3.24 -9.37 10.51
CA LYS A 202 -3.31 -8.45 11.66
C LYS A 202 -4.44 -7.42 11.47
N ASP A 203 -4.14 -6.14 11.68
CA ASP A 203 -5.07 -5.02 11.55
C ASP A 203 -5.20 -4.48 10.11
N LYS A 204 -4.69 -5.20 9.10
CA LYS A 204 -4.77 -4.75 7.70
C LYS A 204 -6.24 -4.59 7.29
N PRO A 205 -6.71 -3.36 7.02
CA PRO A 205 -8.13 -3.11 6.74
C PRO A 205 -8.52 -3.52 5.31
N GLY A 206 -7.54 -3.61 4.41
CA GLY A 206 -7.73 -3.89 3.00
C GLY A 206 -6.41 -3.91 2.23
N GLY A 207 -6.46 -4.43 1.01
CA GLY A 207 -5.40 -4.25 0.02
C GLY A 207 -5.67 -3.02 -0.85
N LEU A 208 -4.63 -2.28 -1.22
CA LEU A 208 -4.71 -1.16 -2.15
C LEU A 208 -4.03 -1.51 -3.48
N VAL A 209 -4.73 -1.29 -4.59
CA VAL A 209 -4.19 -1.39 -5.94
C VAL A 209 -4.04 0.02 -6.48
N VAL A 210 -2.80 0.40 -6.78
CA VAL A 210 -2.45 1.70 -7.34
C VAL A 210 -2.13 1.50 -8.82
N ASP A 211 -2.86 2.17 -9.70
CA ASP A 211 -2.75 1.96 -11.14
C ASP A 211 -2.16 3.17 -11.88
N TYR A 212 -1.10 2.91 -12.64
CA TYR A 212 -0.37 3.89 -13.46
C TYR A 212 -0.70 3.83 -14.95
N LEU A 213 -1.54 2.90 -15.39
CA LEU A 213 -1.88 2.69 -16.80
C LEU A 213 -3.35 2.92 -17.16
N GLY A 214 -4.27 2.88 -16.20
CA GLY A 214 -5.70 3.09 -16.43
C GLY A 214 -6.49 1.81 -16.71
N ILE A 215 -6.22 0.74 -15.98
CA ILE A 215 -6.87 -0.58 -16.11
C ILE A 215 -8.19 -0.69 -15.32
N ALA A 216 -8.80 0.45 -14.93
CA ALA A 216 -10.04 0.47 -14.14
C ALA A 216 -11.18 -0.33 -14.81
N HIS A 217 -11.31 -0.21 -16.13
CA HIS A 217 -12.35 -0.90 -16.90
C HIS A 217 -12.12 -2.41 -16.86
N GLU A 218 -10.90 -2.85 -17.17
CA GLU A 218 -10.44 -4.23 -17.15
C GLU A 218 -10.63 -4.86 -15.76
N LEU A 219 -10.32 -4.09 -14.71
CA LEU A 219 -10.50 -4.52 -13.34
C LEU A 219 -11.98 -4.74 -13.02
N LYS A 220 -12.83 -3.78 -13.38
CA LYS A 220 -14.29 -3.87 -13.17
C LYS A 220 -14.90 -5.06 -13.92
N GLU A 221 -14.47 -5.28 -15.16
CA GLU A 221 -14.90 -6.41 -15.98
C GLU A 221 -14.48 -7.74 -15.33
N SER A 222 -13.20 -7.89 -14.99
CA SER A 222 -12.65 -9.10 -14.38
C SER A 222 -13.28 -9.43 -13.02
N LEU A 223 -13.58 -8.40 -12.21
CA LEU A 223 -14.28 -8.56 -10.93
C LEU A 223 -15.75 -8.99 -11.11
N SER A 224 -16.41 -8.49 -12.16
CA SER A 224 -17.78 -8.88 -12.49
C SER A 224 -17.87 -10.37 -12.88
N GLU A 225 -16.89 -10.86 -13.64
CA GLU A 225 -16.77 -12.27 -14.02
C GLU A 225 -16.44 -13.16 -12.82
N TYR A 226 -15.52 -12.74 -11.96
CA TYR A 226 -15.18 -13.48 -10.73
C TYR A 226 -16.38 -13.62 -9.79
N THR A 227 -17.12 -12.54 -9.56
CA THR A 227 -18.33 -12.55 -8.71
C THR A 227 -19.41 -13.46 -9.31
N ARG A 228 -19.61 -13.41 -10.64
CA ARG A 228 -20.58 -14.26 -11.35
C ARG A 228 -20.19 -15.74 -11.32
N SER A 229 -18.88 -16.04 -11.24
CA SER A 229 -18.33 -17.39 -11.18
C SER A 229 -18.31 -17.99 -9.76
N GLY A 230 -18.94 -17.33 -8.78
CA GLY A 230 -19.00 -17.79 -7.39
C GLY A 230 -17.80 -17.37 -6.53
N GLY A 231 -16.94 -16.49 -7.04
CA GLY A 231 -15.89 -15.84 -6.28
C GLY A 231 -16.46 -14.97 -5.16
N ARG A 232 -15.94 -15.13 -3.94
CA ARG A 232 -16.36 -14.36 -2.76
C ARG A 232 -15.42 -13.17 -2.53
N GLY A 233 -15.99 -11.98 -2.31
CA GLY A 233 -15.30 -10.72 -1.98
C GLY A 233 -16.20 -9.52 -2.27
N LYS A 234 -16.61 -8.75 -1.24
CA LYS A 234 -17.30 -7.47 -1.44
C LYS A 234 -16.25 -6.40 -1.69
N THR A 235 -16.10 -5.97 -2.95
CA THR A 235 -15.16 -4.89 -3.31
C THR A 235 -15.86 -3.54 -3.32
N THR A 236 -15.24 -2.57 -2.67
CA THR A 236 -15.59 -1.15 -2.74
C THR A 236 -14.65 -0.53 -3.77
N PHE A 237 -15.19 0.15 -4.78
CA PHE A 237 -14.46 0.49 -6.01
C PHE A 237 -13.80 1.87 -6.00
N ASP A 238 -13.76 2.54 -4.86
CA ASP A 238 -13.25 3.90 -4.84
C ASP A 238 -12.53 4.20 -3.53
N GLN A 239 -11.29 4.67 -3.63
CA GLN A 239 -10.62 5.29 -2.50
C GLN A 239 -11.43 6.50 -2.01
N GLU A 240 -12.20 7.17 -2.88
CA GLU A 240 -13.14 8.22 -2.50
C GLU A 240 -14.24 7.71 -1.56
N GLU A 241 -14.69 6.46 -1.68
CA GLU A 241 -15.62 5.87 -0.69
C GLU A 241 -14.92 5.68 0.67
N ALA A 242 -13.62 5.31 0.67
CA ALA A 242 -12.84 5.22 1.89
C ALA A 242 -12.62 6.59 2.53
N VAL A 243 -12.36 7.63 1.72
CA VAL A 243 -12.23 9.03 2.15
C VAL A 243 -13.56 9.53 2.70
N ALA A 244 -14.68 9.32 2.01
CA ALA A 244 -15.99 9.73 2.48
C ALA A 244 -16.35 9.07 3.82
N LEU A 245 -16.09 7.77 3.95
CA LEU A 245 -16.27 7.05 5.21
C LEU A 245 -15.34 7.60 6.31
N MET A 246 -14.08 7.88 5.97
CA MET A 246 -13.11 8.46 6.89
C MET A 246 -13.56 9.83 7.39
N LEU A 247 -14.04 10.71 6.50
CA LEU A 247 -14.54 12.03 6.86
C LEU A 247 -15.80 11.94 7.74
N GLU A 248 -16.74 11.03 7.42
CA GLU A 248 -17.91 10.76 8.28
C GLU A 248 -17.47 10.35 9.70
N LYS A 249 -16.49 9.44 9.82
CA LYS A 249 -16.00 9.03 11.14
C LYS A 249 -15.22 10.13 11.84
N TYR A 250 -14.48 10.94 11.07
CA TYR A 250 -13.73 12.07 11.60
C TYR A 250 -14.65 13.12 12.21
N GLU A 251 -15.78 13.43 11.57
CA GLU A 251 -16.80 14.32 12.14
C GLU A 251 -17.37 13.78 13.45
N ILE A 252 -17.69 12.48 13.51
CA ILE A 252 -18.21 11.85 14.73
C ILE A 252 -17.18 11.92 15.86
N VAL A 253 -15.91 11.60 15.58
CA VAL A 253 -14.85 11.68 16.59
C VAL A 253 -14.63 13.13 17.02
N SER A 254 -14.59 14.07 16.07
CA SER A 254 -14.47 15.51 16.38
C SER A 254 -15.59 16.00 17.28
N ALA A 255 -16.82 15.50 17.09
CA ALA A 255 -17.95 15.79 17.97
C ALA A 255 -17.77 15.23 19.40
N ILE A 256 -17.13 14.06 19.57
CA ILE A 256 -16.78 13.51 20.90
C ILE A 256 -15.76 14.41 21.60
N PHE A 257 -14.79 14.95 20.85
CA PHE A 257 -13.77 15.86 21.38
C PHE A 257 -14.20 17.33 21.39
N HIS A 258 -15.44 17.65 21.01
CA HIS A 258 -15.91 19.02 20.92
C HIS A 258 -15.73 19.77 22.26
N GLY A 259 -15.18 20.98 22.20
CA GLY A 259 -14.88 21.81 23.36
C GLY A 259 -13.56 21.47 24.06
N PHE A 260 -12.79 20.49 23.57
CA PHE A 260 -11.43 20.21 24.03
C PHE A 260 -10.41 20.75 23.03
N ASP A 261 -9.48 21.59 23.49
CA ASP A 261 -8.39 22.10 22.65
C ASP A 261 -7.17 21.17 22.74
N HIS A 262 -6.90 20.45 21.65
CA HIS A 262 -5.75 19.56 21.53
C HIS A 262 -4.60 20.14 20.69
N SER A 263 -4.63 21.41 20.28
CA SER A 263 -3.59 22.06 19.47
C SER A 263 -2.19 21.99 20.09
N LYS A 264 -2.11 22.02 21.43
CA LYS A 264 -0.88 21.89 22.20
C LYS A 264 -0.28 20.49 22.20
N PHE A 265 -0.98 19.47 21.70
CA PHE A 265 -0.44 18.12 21.59
C PHE A 265 0.72 18.05 20.57
N PHE A 266 0.63 18.80 19.48
CA PHE A 266 1.64 18.84 18.43
C PHE A 266 2.67 19.95 18.63
N THR A 267 2.25 21.09 19.19
CA THR A 267 3.08 22.30 19.28
C THR A 267 3.64 22.56 20.68
N GLY A 268 3.03 22.00 21.73
CA GLY A 268 3.36 22.27 23.13
C GLY A 268 4.66 21.64 23.59
N THR A 269 5.11 22.05 24.78
CA THR A 269 6.27 21.46 25.46
C THR A 269 5.98 20.02 25.90
N PRO A 270 7.01 19.16 26.14
CA PRO A 270 6.79 17.79 26.64
C PRO A 270 5.90 17.73 27.89
N LYS A 271 6.03 18.71 28.79
CA LYS A 271 5.21 18.82 30.00
C LYS A 271 3.73 19.11 29.68
N GLU A 272 3.45 19.99 28.73
CA GLU A 272 2.07 20.29 28.30
C GLU A 272 1.44 19.07 27.61
N ARG A 273 2.18 18.38 26.73
CA ARG A 273 1.70 17.17 26.04
C ARG A 273 1.34 16.06 27.03
N MET A 274 2.15 15.88 28.07
CA MET A 274 1.93 14.85 29.09
C MET A 274 0.63 15.03 29.86
N THR A 275 0.13 16.28 29.99
CA THR A 275 -1.13 16.57 30.68
C THR A 275 -2.37 16.49 29.79
N LEU A 276 -2.21 16.52 28.46
CA LEU A 276 -3.34 16.59 27.53
C LEU A 276 -4.10 15.25 27.42
N ILE A 277 -3.39 14.12 27.38
CA ILE A 277 -4.05 12.82 27.26
C ILE A 277 -4.95 12.52 28.47
N PRO A 278 -4.49 12.67 29.73
CA PRO A 278 -5.37 12.49 30.90
C PRO A 278 -6.55 13.47 30.92
N ALA A 279 -6.33 14.74 30.56
CA ALA A 279 -7.39 15.74 30.52
C ALA A 279 -8.46 15.42 29.45
N ALA A 280 -8.03 14.94 28.28
CA ALA A 280 -8.93 14.51 27.21
C ALA A 280 -9.72 13.26 27.61
N MET A 281 -9.07 12.30 28.29
CA MET A 281 -9.76 11.13 28.84
C MET A 281 -10.84 11.55 29.83
N GLU A 282 -10.56 12.48 30.74
CA GLU A 282 -11.54 13.00 31.69
C GLU A 282 -12.71 13.73 30.98
N HIS A 283 -12.41 14.51 29.94
CA HIS A 283 -13.42 15.17 29.10
C HIS A 283 -14.39 14.16 28.46
N ILE A 284 -13.86 13.04 27.96
CA ILE A 284 -14.66 11.97 27.35
C ILE A 284 -15.47 11.22 28.40
N LEU A 285 -14.88 10.90 29.55
CA LEU A 285 -15.53 10.14 30.62
C LEU A 285 -16.69 10.91 31.30
N LYS A 286 -16.75 12.23 31.14
CA LYS A 286 -17.87 13.07 31.60
C LYS A 286 -19.10 12.99 30.69
N GLN A 287 -18.97 12.43 29.49
CA GLN A 287 -20.07 12.31 28.53
C GLN A 287 -20.77 10.97 28.67
N ASP A 288 -22.08 10.94 28.39
CA ASP A 288 -22.84 9.70 28.31
C ASP A 288 -22.28 8.79 27.21
N ASP A 289 -21.99 7.53 27.57
CA ASP A 289 -21.35 6.51 26.74
C ASP A 289 -20.07 6.98 26.04
N GLY A 290 -19.41 8.02 26.56
CA GLY A 290 -18.28 8.69 25.90
C GLY A 290 -17.12 7.74 25.67
N LYS A 291 -16.88 6.83 26.62
CA LYS A 291 -15.84 5.81 26.53
C LYS A 291 -16.13 4.81 25.40
N GLU A 292 -17.29 4.16 25.35
CA GLU A 292 -17.59 3.19 24.30
C GLU A 292 -17.59 3.84 22.91
N ARG A 293 -18.18 5.04 22.81
CA ARG A 293 -18.19 5.82 21.56
C ARG A 293 -16.78 6.17 21.10
N CYS A 294 -15.91 6.64 21.98
CA CYS A 294 -14.53 6.96 21.63
C CYS A 294 -13.76 5.72 21.18
N LEU A 295 -13.85 4.61 21.94
CA LEU A 295 -13.17 3.36 21.57
C LEU A 295 -13.61 2.86 20.19
N ARG A 296 -14.92 2.89 19.93
CA ARG A 296 -15.50 2.44 18.66
C ARG A 296 -15.11 3.36 17.50
N TYR A 297 -15.47 4.64 17.56
CA TYR A 297 -15.37 5.53 16.41
C TYR A 297 -13.93 5.91 16.08
N VAL A 298 -13.01 5.98 17.05
CA VAL A 298 -11.58 6.14 16.75
C VAL A 298 -11.02 4.90 16.05
N THR A 299 -11.51 3.70 16.38
CA THR A 299 -11.14 2.46 15.69
C THR A 299 -11.68 2.42 14.27
N GLU A 300 -12.95 2.77 14.07
CA GLU A 300 -13.56 2.87 12.73
C GLU A 300 -12.84 3.92 11.87
N LEU A 301 -12.53 5.09 12.44
CA LEU A 301 -11.76 6.15 11.77
C LEU A 301 -10.36 5.66 11.39
N SER A 302 -9.65 4.99 12.30
CA SER A 302 -8.30 4.48 12.04
C SER A 302 -8.29 3.49 10.86
N LYS A 303 -9.30 2.62 10.78
CA LYS A 303 -9.44 1.67 9.67
C LYS A 303 -9.73 2.39 8.35
N ALA A 304 -10.64 3.35 8.35
CA ALA A 304 -10.97 4.13 7.15
C ALA A 304 -9.77 4.97 6.68
N PHE A 305 -9.05 5.60 7.60
CA PHE A 305 -7.84 6.38 7.31
C PHE A 305 -6.72 5.53 6.69
N ALA A 306 -6.46 4.34 7.24
CA ALA A 306 -5.47 3.42 6.69
C ALA A 306 -5.82 2.89 5.27
N LEU A 307 -7.07 3.05 4.84
CA LEU A 307 -7.51 2.77 3.47
C LEU A 307 -7.47 4.01 2.57
N ALA A 308 -7.71 5.19 3.13
CA ALA A 308 -7.71 6.46 2.43
C ALA A 308 -6.30 7.00 2.17
N VAL A 309 -5.31 6.71 3.03
CA VAL A 309 -3.93 7.19 2.84
C VAL A 309 -3.31 6.61 1.55
N PRO A 310 -2.65 7.44 0.74
CA PRO A 310 -2.21 8.82 1.01
C PRO A 310 -3.05 9.92 0.33
N HIS A 311 -4.38 9.78 0.28
CA HIS A 311 -5.28 10.83 -0.23
C HIS A 311 -5.10 12.16 0.52
N GLU A 312 -5.19 13.30 -0.17
CA GLU A 312 -4.93 14.63 0.42
C GLU A 312 -5.80 14.92 1.64
N ASP A 313 -7.09 14.57 1.57
CA ASP A 313 -8.01 14.76 2.70
C ASP A 313 -7.69 13.84 3.89
N ALA A 314 -7.08 12.68 3.64
CA ALA A 314 -6.57 11.84 4.72
C ALA A 314 -5.37 12.51 5.38
N LEU A 315 -4.41 12.99 4.59
CA LEU A 315 -3.22 13.67 5.11
C LEU A 315 -3.56 14.91 5.96
N LYS A 316 -4.63 15.65 5.63
CA LYS A 316 -5.11 16.80 6.41
C LYS A 316 -5.54 16.48 7.85
N ILE A 317 -6.04 15.27 8.10
CA ILE A 317 -6.54 14.86 9.43
C ILE A 317 -5.57 13.97 10.20
N ARG A 318 -4.37 13.72 9.65
CA ARG A 318 -3.37 12.78 10.19
C ARG A 318 -3.02 13.09 11.64
N ASP A 319 -2.73 14.35 11.92
CA ASP A 319 -2.31 14.79 13.25
C ASP A 319 -3.46 14.53 14.24
N ASP A 320 -4.66 15.03 13.96
CA ASP A 320 -5.84 14.83 14.81
C ASP A 320 -6.10 13.34 15.11
N LEU A 321 -6.00 12.48 14.10
CA LEU A 321 -6.12 11.04 14.29
C LEU A 321 -5.07 10.48 15.27
N GLY A 322 -3.82 10.91 15.16
CA GLY A 322 -2.75 10.50 16.09
C GLY A 322 -3.06 10.86 17.54
N PHE A 323 -3.61 12.06 17.78
CA PHE A 323 -4.09 12.45 19.11
C PHE A 323 -5.26 11.57 19.58
N PHE A 324 -6.27 11.35 18.73
CA PHE A 324 -7.42 10.52 19.07
C PHE A 324 -7.02 9.08 19.40
N GLN A 325 -6.07 8.50 18.67
CA GLN A 325 -5.53 7.17 18.92
C GLN A 325 -4.82 7.07 20.28
N ALA A 326 -4.03 8.09 20.64
CA ALA A 326 -3.36 8.15 21.94
C ALA A 326 -4.38 8.19 23.10
N VAL A 327 -5.45 8.97 22.97
CA VAL A 327 -6.53 9.03 23.97
C VAL A 327 -7.29 7.70 24.04
N ARG A 328 -7.61 7.09 22.89
CA ARG A 328 -8.23 5.76 22.80
C ARG A 328 -7.41 4.70 23.55
N ALA A 329 -6.09 4.68 23.32
CA ALA A 329 -5.18 3.75 23.98
C ALA A 329 -5.15 3.94 25.50
N GLY A 330 -5.17 5.20 25.96
CA GLY A 330 -5.32 5.53 27.38
C GLY A 330 -6.62 4.99 27.98
N LEU A 331 -7.76 5.25 27.33
CA LEU A 331 -9.08 4.77 27.78
C LEU A 331 -9.18 3.24 27.83
N ALA A 332 -8.58 2.54 26.87
CA ALA A 332 -8.58 1.08 26.83
C ALA A 332 -7.83 0.48 28.03
N LYS A 333 -6.65 1.02 28.35
CA LYS A 333 -5.78 0.54 29.46
C LYS A 333 -6.45 0.68 30.84
N THR A 334 -7.24 1.72 31.07
CA THR A 334 -7.98 1.93 32.33
C THR A 334 -9.08 0.88 32.59
N THR A 335 -9.42 0.06 31.59
CA THR A 335 -10.41 -1.03 31.70
C THR A 335 -9.77 -2.38 32.06
N ALA A 336 -8.52 -2.60 31.68
CA ALA A 336 -7.82 -3.88 31.88
C ALA A 336 -7.44 -4.14 33.35
N SER A 337 -7.55 -3.14 34.23
CA SER A 337 -7.32 -3.27 35.67
C SER A 337 -8.46 -4.00 36.42
N THR A 338 -9.47 -4.54 35.74
CA THR A 338 -10.56 -5.30 36.40
C THR A 338 -10.80 -6.73 35.95
N ASP A 339 -10.22 -7.27 34.87
CA ASP A 339 -10.06 -8.72 34.66
C ASP A 339 -9.39 -9.02 33.30
N ARG A 340 -8.39 -9.92 33.32
CA ARG A 340 -7.58 -10.53 32.24
C ARG A 340 -6.21 -9.89 31.89
N PRO A 341 -5.19 -10.72 31.61
CA PRO A 341 -3.89 -10.25 31.17
C PRO A 341 -3.98 -9.72 29.72
N PRO A 342 -3.22 -8.67 29.38
CA PRO A 342 -3.27 -8.08 28.05
C PRO A 342 -2.62 -9.01 27.02
N GLU A 343 -3.36 -9.35 25.96
CA GLU A 343 -2.73 -9.64 24.67
C GLU A 343 -2.00 -8.36 24.24
N GLU A 344 -0.69 -8.47 24.02
CA GLU A 344 0.15 -7.37 23.57
C GLU A 344 -0.33 -6.88 22.19
N LEU A 345 -1.21 -5.89 22.22
CA LEU A 345 -1.35 -4.93 21.13
C LEU A 345 -0.02 -4.19 21.04
N ASP A 346 0.79 -4.55 20.06
CA ASP A 346 1.98 -3.80 19.63
C ASP A 346 1.53 -2.49 18.96
N LEU A 347 0.91 -1.62 19.76
CA LEU A 347 0.70 -0.23 19.46
C LEU A 347 1.96 0.48 19.95
N ARG A 348 2.84 0.84 18.99
CA ARG A 348 4.03 1.67 19.23
C ARG A 348 3.72 2.79 20.22
N ASP A 349 4.67 3.06 21.11
CA ASP A 349 4.57 4.09 22.13
C ASP A 349 4.18 5.43 21.46
N PRO A 350 3.22 6.22 22.00
CA PRO A 350 2.97 7.59 21.54
C PRO A 350 4.24 8.46 21.45
N ALA A 351 5.29 8.13 22.20
CA ALA A 351 6.61 8.76 22.08
C ALA A 351 7.38 8.37 20.79
N ASP A 352 7.11 7.20 20.21
CA ASP A 352 7.70 6.77 18.93
C ASP A 352 7.08 7.51 17.75
N TYR A 353 5.80 7.90 17.84
CA TYR A 353 5.18 8.84 16.90
C TYR A 353 5.87 10.21 16.94
N ILE A 354 6.35 10.68 18.10
CA ILE A 354 7.02 12.00 18.19
C ILE A 354 8.49 11.94 17.73
N LYS A 355 9.14 10.77 17.82
CA LYS A 355 10.54 10.58 17.39
C LYS A 355 10.69 10.42 15.88
N SER A 356 9.70 9.88 15.17
CA SER A 356 9.74 9.77 13.71
C SER A 356 9.63 11.12 12.97
N TYR A 357 9.31 12.22 13.66
CA TYR A 357 9.08 13.55 13.05
C TYR A 357 10.08 14.64 13.50
N ARG A 358 11.32 14.28 13.84
CA ARG A 358 12.38 15.27 14.17
C ARG A 358 13.75 15.07 13.50
N LEU A 359 13.84 14.21 12.48
CA LEU A 359 14.99 14.18 11.59
C LEU A 359 14.47 14.36 10.16
N GLY A 360 14.45 15.63 9.75
CA GLY A 360 13.96 16.17 8.50
C GLY A 360 13.91 17.68 8.63
#